data_AF-A0A973FST6-F1
#
_entry.id   AF-A0A973FST6-F1
#
_cell.length_a   1.000
_cell.length_b   1.000
_cell.length_c   1.000
_cell.angle_alpha   90.00
_cell.angle_beta   90.00
_cell.angle_gamma   90.00
#
_symmetry.space_group_name_H-M   'P 1'
#
loop_
_entity.id
_entity.type
_entity.pdbx_description
1 polymer ?
#
loop_
_entity_poly.entity_id
_entity_poly.type
_entity_poly.pdbx_seq_one_letter_code
_entity_poly.pdbx_strand_id
1 'polypeptide(L)'
;MMRKRRPWPILLALAAALLGGLLAIAPIDGQFVITFDGASSAQTWPRFSVEPGDTRRSRPGWLYVYDTQPWSYVLIMSDTGPLIRDETWPSGSGPWQWRWRLPEAAAGARSLVFYHSCATGCRERGRVALAAEPTTSEPAPVATKLGLVFPSLTRNWHGRAGWAVELTYVDNQYDVDFSLDGLATRVARHTAQGQRVLVRVAYARGQALPPVDDEVALGRYLKHIRRLARDDRLRSVFGYLIGSGLNNPQESRRSQSGSLTSGWYARVFNGYSLPAARQDNVVEIMHAERPTIRVLVGSVTPWLTAVDGELRDPLNQPWLNFFHTTVSYIATSAVAKSQVGLPGAAPDGFALHAPGRPDAVSAPYLASDEPRLHLHRPAWGQAQAGFRVYRDWLTIINRQPALQGLPVYITASNTF
;
A
#
# COMPACT_ATOMS: atom_id res chain seq x y z
N MET A 1 58.21 32.58 -27.32
CA MET A 1 57.48 32.00 -26.17
C MET A 1 55.98 32.18 -26.39
N MET A 2 55.28 31.15 -26.89
CA MET A 2 53.81 31.17 -27.02
C MET A 2 53.18 30.93 -25.64
N ARG A 3 52.48 31.94 -25.10
CA ARG A 3 51.63 31.82 -23.91
C ARG A 3 50.51 30.82 -24.22
N LYS A 4 50.66 29.56 -23.79
CA LYS A 4 49.56 28.58 -23.73
C LYS A 4 48.44 29.17 -22.86
N ARG A 5 47.41 29.73 -23.49
CA ARG A 5 46.18 30.14 -22.80
C ARG A 5 45.55 28.89 -22.21
N ARG A 6 45.56 28.78 -20.87
CA ARG A 6 44.95 27.67 -20.14
C ARG A 6 43.45 27.65 -20.47
N PRO A 7 42.87 26.52 -20.94
CA PRO A 7 41.46 26.43 -21.38
C PRO A 7 40.46 26.38 -20.21
N TRP A 8 40.85 26.86 -19.01
CA TRP A 8 40.03 26.90 -17.81
C TRP A 8 38.64 27.53 -17.98
N PRO A 9 38.46 28.66 -18.68
CA PRO A 9 37.12 29.24 -18.84
C PRO A 9 36.20 28.36 -19.70
N ILE A 10 36.76 27.62 -20.67
CA ILE A 10 35.99 26.72 -21.53
C ILE A 10 35.55 25.49 -20.73
N LEU A 11 36.44 24.92 -19.92
CA LEU A 11 36.11 23.78 -19.05
C LEU A 11 35.06 24.13 -17.98
N LEU A 12 35.13 25.33 -17.41
CA LEU A 12 34.13 25.83 -16.46
C LEU A 12 32.76 26.03 -17.11
N ALA A 13 32.71 26.61 -18.32
CA ALA A 13 31.47 26.77 -19.06
C ALA A 13 30.84 25.41 -19.44
N LEU A 14 31.66 24.43 -19.84
CA LEU A 14 31.21 23.08 -20.17
C LEU A 14 30.68 22.33 -18.95
N ALA A 15 31.34 22.46 -17.79
CA ALA A 15 30.87 21.87 -16.54
C ALA A 15 29.54 22.49 -16.08
N ALA A 16 29.38 23.81 -16.20
CA ALA A 16 28.14 24.50 -15.86
C ALA A 16 26.97 24.10 -16.80
N ALA A 17 27.24 23.95 -18.10
CA ALA A 17 26.24 23.50 -19.07
C ALA A 17 25.82 22.04 -18.82
N LEU A 18 26.76 21.15 -18.49
CA LEU A 18 26.49 19.76 -18.11
C LEU A 18 25.65 19.67 -16.84
N LEU A 19 25.97 20.49 -15.83
CA LEU A 19 25.21 20.53 -14.59
C LEU A 19 23.79 21.08 -14.82
N GLY A 20 23.64 22.14 -15.62
CA GLY A 20 22.33 22.69 -16.00
C GLY A 20 21.48 21.69 -16.80
N GLY A 21 22.09 20.94 -17.71
CA GLY A 21 21.43 19.87 -18.46
C GLY A 21 20.99 18.70 -17.56
N LEU A 22 21.86 18.26 -16.64
CA LEU A 22 21.54 17.21 -15.68
C LEU A 22 20.37 17.61 -14.75
N LEU A 23 20.33 18.87 -14.30
CA LEU A 23 19.26 19.41 -13.47
C LEU A 23 17.93 19.58 -14.23
N ALA A 24 17.97 19.84 -15.54
CA ALA A 24 16.76 20.00 -16.36
C ALA A 24 16.11 18.65 -16.73
N ILE A 25 16.89 17.57 -16.79
CA ILE A 25 16.39 16.23 -17.18
C ILE A 25 15.92 15.43 -15.96
N ALA A 26 16.43 15.73 -14.77
CA ALA A 26 16.00 15.08 -13.54
C ALA A 26 14.74 15.78 -12.98
N PRO A 27 13.62 15.05 -12.76
CA PRO A 27 12.46 15.59 -12.06
C PRO A 27 12.79 15.67 -10.57
N ILE A 28 13.54 16.69 -10.18
CA ILE A 28 13.92 16.92 -8.80
C ILE A 28 12.85 17.79 -8.16
N ASP A 29 11.90 17.17 -7.49
CA ASP A 29 11.04 17.86 -6.53
C ASP A 29 11.89 18.24 -5.31
N GLY A 30 12.54 19.41 -5.33
CA GLY A 30 13.44 19.88 -4.27
C GLY A 30 14.05 21.26 -4.54
N GLN A 31 14.71 21.85 -3.54
CA GLN A 31 15.44 23.12 -3.68
C GLN A 31 16.95 22.86 -3.70
N PHE A 32 17.65 23.35 -4.72
CA PHE A 32 19.10 23.44 -4.73
C PHE A 32 19.54 24.76 -4.14
N VAL A 33 20.28 24.68 -3.04
CA VAL A 33 20.94 25.84 -2.43
C VAL A 33 22.43 25.70 -2.69
N ILE A 34 22.98 26.64 -3.45
CA ILE A 34 24.43 26.79 -3.57
C ILE A 34 24.81 28.03 -2.77
N THR A 35 25.47 27.83 -1.63
CA THR A 35 25.99 28.93 -0.80
C THR A 35 27.45 29.17 -1.17
N PHE A 36 27.72 30.39 -1.64
CA PHE A 36 29.05 30.94 -1.70
C PHE A 36 29.09 32.02 -0.63
N ASP A 37 30.02 31.90 0.31
CA ASP A 37 30.25 32.77 1.47
C ASP A 37 29.38 32.52 2.73
N GLY A 38 30.08 32.24 3.84
CA GLY A 38 29.59 31.60 5.06
C GLY A 38 28.64 32.39 5.97
N ALA A 39 27.78 33.26 5.46
CA ALA A 39 26.73 33.88 6.27
C ALA A 39 25.56 34.37 5.40
N SER A 40 24.75 33.43 4.92
CA SER A 40 23.36 33.66 4.56
C SER A 40 22.70 32.30 4.60
N SER A 41 21.91 32.02 5.65
CA SER A 41 21.03 30.86 5.66
C SER A 41 20.11 31.01 4.46
N ALA A 42 20.40 30.33 3.36
CA ALA A 42 19.44 30.24 2.27
C ALA A 42 18.13 29.75 2.89
N GLN A 43 17.09 30.55 2.80
CA GLN A 43 15.82 30.28 3.45
C GLN A 43 15.19 29.07 2.76
N THR A 44 15.48 27.88 3.28
CA THR A 44 14.85 26.64 2.84
C THR A 44 13.42 26.62 3.36
N TRP A 45 12.47 26.55 2.44
CA TRP A 45 11.04 26.41 2.74
C TRP A 45 10.64 24.94 2.66
N PRO A 46 9.76 24.43 3.54
CA PRO A 46 9.01 25.16 4.58
C PRO A 46 9.86 25.51 5.82
N ARG A 47 9.43 26.52 6.59
CA ARG A 47 10.02 26.88 7.88
C ARG A 47 9.17 26.35 9.03
N PHE A 48 9.83 25.82 10.05
CA PHE A 48 9.18 25.33 11.27
C PHE A 48 9.54 26.25 12.44
N SER A 49 8.57 26.54 13.29
CA SER A 49 8.77 27.20 14.58
C SER A 49 8.00 26.45 15.65
N VAL A 50 8.63 26.19 16.80
CA VAL A 50 8.03 25.48 17.92
C VAL A 50 7.96 26.43 19.10
N GLU A 51 6.76 26.64 19.60
CA GLU A 51 6.50 27.33 20.86
C GLU A 51 6.23 26.26 21.93
N PRO A 52 7.16 26.06 22.88
CA PRO A 52 6.98 25.04 23.90
C PRO A 52 5.79 25.37 24.80
N GLY A 53 5.07 24.33 25.24
CA GLY A 53 4.01 24.48 26.23
C GLY A 53 4.56 24.83 27.60
N ASP A 54 3.73 25.46 28.45
CA ASP A 54 4.04 25.69 29.85
C ASP A 54 3.32 24.64 30.71
N THR A 55 4.06 23.62 31.13
CA THR A 55 3.55 22.52 31.95
C THR A 55 3.10 22.98 33.33
N ARG A 56 3.65 24.08 33.87
CA ARG A 56 3.23 24.63 35.18
C ARG A 56 1.89 25.34 35.10
N ARG A 57 1.49 25.80 33.92
CA ARG A 57 0.22 26.51 33.67
C ARG A 57 -0.75 25.73 32.79
N SER A 58 -0.48 24.44 32.54
CA SER A 58 -1.28 23.58 31.66
C SER A 58 -1.51 24.17 30.26
N ARG A 59 -0.55 24.96 29.73
CA ARG A 59 -0.65 25.53 28.37
C ARG A 59 -0.03 24.56 27.36
N PRO A 60 -0.76 24.14 26.32
CA PRO A 60 -0.20 23.27 25.30
C PRO A 60 0.88 24.02 24.50
N GLY A 61 1.85 23.27 23.95
CA GLY A 61 2.79 23.80 22.97
C GLY A 61 2.14 23.93 21.59
N TRP A 62 2.78 24.74 20.73
CA TRP A 62 2.32 24.99 19.37
C TRP A 62 3.45 24.79 18.37
N LEU A 63 3.11 24.17 17.25
CA LEU A 63 3.94 24.11 16.06
C LEU A 63 3.37 25.06 15.02
N TYR A 64 4.24 25.88 14.46
CA TYR A 64 3.95 26.75 13.33
C TYR A 64 4.74 26.28 12.12
N VAL A 65 4.07 26.16 10.98
CA VAL A 65 4.72 25.90 9.69
C VAL A 65 4.41 27.06 8.78
N TYR A 66 5.46 27.56 8.13
CA TYR A 66 5.39 28.62 7.14
C TYR A 66 5.83 28.08 5.78
N ASP A 67 5.11 28.41 4.71
CA ASP A 67 5.48 28.08 3.33
C ASP A 67 5.15 29.24 2.39
N THR A 68 5.78 29.27 1.22
CA THR A 68 5.50 30.27 0.18
C THR A 68 4.27 29.92 -0.65
N GLN A 69 3.78 28.67 -0.56
CA GLN A 69 2.64 28.17 -1.33
C GLN A 69 1.37 28.00 -0.47
N PRO A 70 0.18 28.39 -0.96
CA PRO A 70 -1.10 28.29 -0.24
C PRO A 70 -1.69 26.87 -0.23
N TRP A 71 -1.09 25.94 0.50
CA TRP A 71 -1.64 24.59 0.60
C TRP A 71 -2.96 24.55 1.39
N SER A 72 -4.05 24.10 0.75
CA SER A 72 -5.35 23.97 1.41
C SER A 72 -5.48 22.71 2.26
N TYR A 73 -4.82 21.62 1.85
CA TYR A 73 -4.92 20.30 2.48
C TYR A 73 -3.57 19.87 3.04
N VAL A 74 -3.30 20.28 4.28
CA VAL A 74 -2.04 20.06 4.97
C VAL A 74 -2.19 19.14 6.17
N LEU A 75 -1.11 18.45 6.52
CA LEU A 75 -1.04 17.55 7.66
C LEU A 75 0.35 17.58 8.29
N ILE A 76 0.43 17.44 9.60
CA ILE A 76 1.67 17.10 10.30
C ILE A 76 1.53 15.71 10.90
N MET A 77 2.51 14.85 10.63
CA MET A 77 2.66 13.55 11.30
C MET A 77 3.85 13.59 12.25
N SER A 78 3.65 13.08 13.47
CA SER A 78 4.72 12.61 14.35
C SER A 78 4.89 11.09 14.23
N ASP A 79 5.85 10.54 14.96
CA ASP A 79 5.99 9.10 15.22
C ASP A 79 4.79 8.50 15.98
N THR A 80 4.07 9.31 16.75
CA THR A 80 2.90 8.90 17.54
C THR A 80 1.57 8.99 16.79
N GLY A 81 1.49 9.84 15.75
CA GLY A 81 0.30 10.00 14.91
C GLY A 81 0.15 11.40 14.28
N PRO A 82 -1.00 11.70 13.66
CA PRO A 82 -1.27 13.04 13.14
C PRO A 82 -1.45 14.06 14.27
N LEU A 83 -0.96 15.28 14.07
CA LEU A 83 -1.25 16.40 14.97
C LEU A 83 -2.59 17.06 14.63
N ILE A 84 -3.25 17.60 15.64
CA ILE A 84 -4.51 18.34 15.50
C ILE A 84 -4.18 19.75 15.01
N ARG A 85 -4.65 20.09 13.81
CA ARG A 85 -4.55 21.44 13.25
C ARG A 85 -5.53 22.37 13.97
N ASP A 86 -5.08 23.59 14.22
CA ASP A 86 -5.95 24.67 14.66
C ASP A 86 -6.58 25.36 13.46
N GLU A 87 -7.83 25.01 13.17
CA GLU A 87 -8.61 25.58 12.06
C GLU A 87 -9.09 27.03 12.34
N THR A 88 -8.97 27.51 13.58
CA THR A 88 -9.31 28.90 13.94
C THR A 88 -8.16 29.87 13.66
N TRP A 89 -6.96 29.36 13.39
CA TRP A 89 -5.81 30.20 13.09
C TRP A 89 -5.89 30.75 11.66
N PRO A 90 -5.95 32.09 11.48
CA PRO A 90 -6.11 32.67 10.16
C PRO A 90 -4.88 32.43 9.29
N SER A 91 -5.10 31.88 8.10
CA SER A 91 -4.14 31.88 7.01
C SER A 91 -4.00 33.31 6.48
N GLY A 92 -2.95 34.02 6.89
CA GLY A 92 -2.67 35.40 6.47
C GLY A 92 -2.21 35.52 5.01
N SER A 93 -1.95 36.75 4.56
CA SER A 93 -1.38 37.04 3.24
C SER A 93 0.15 36.92 3.25
N GLY A 94 0.68 35.70 3.05
CA GLY A 94 2.08 35.43 2.68
C GLY A 94 3.19 35.91 3.65
N PRO A 95 4.06 35.02 4.18
CA PRO A 95 4.08 33.57 3.98
C PRO A 95 2.84 32.90 4.59
N TRP A 96 2.38 31.84 3.94
CA TRP A 96 1.23 31.06 4.40
C TRP A 96 1.62 30.33 5.66
N GLN A 97 0.75 30.40 6.66
CA GLN A 97 1.00 29.88 7.99
C GLN A 97 -0.09 28.90 8.40
N TRP A 98 0.34 27.82 9.06
CA TRP A 98 -0.53 26.86 9.69
C TRP A 98 -0.03 26.56 11.10
N ARG A 99 -0.97 26.25 12.00
CA ARG A 99 -0.69 25.99 13.41
C ARG A 99 -1.24 24.63 13.82
N TRP A 100 -0.45 23.87 14.56
CA TRP A 100 -0.85 22.59 15.16
C TRP A 100 -0.59 22.58 16.65
N ARG A 101 -1.49 21.95 17.39
CA ARG A 101 -1.29 21.69 18.81
C ARG A 101 -0.25 20.59 18.98
N LEU A 102 0.79 20.86 19.77
CA LEU A 102 1.75 19.86 20.20
C LEU A 102 1.27 19.26 21.52
N PRO A 103 0.78 18.00 21.53
CA PRO A 103 0.51 17.31 22.78
C PRO A 103 1.82 17.08 23.54
N GLU A 104 1.75 16.98 24.86
CA GLU A 104 2.91 16.68 25.70
C GLU A 104 3.62 15.39 25.27
N ALA A 105 2.87 14.38 24.82
CA ALA A 105 3.40 13.16 24.23
C ALA A 105 4.21 13.37 22.93
N ALA A 106 3.92 14.42 22.16
CA ALA A 106 4.70 14.78 20.97
C ALA A 106 5.96 15.59 21.31
N ALA A 107 6.14 16.05 22.56
CA ALA A 107 7.42 16.62 23.00
C ALA A 107 8.53 15.56 23.03
N GLY A 108 8.17 14.27 23.13
CA GLY A 108 9.08 13.14 22.95
C GLY A 108 9.21 12.65 21.50
N ALA A 109 8.49 13.25 20.54
CA ALA A 109 8.56 12.84 19.14
C ALA A 109 9.94 13.16 18.57
N ARG A 110 10.53 12.22 17.83
CA ARG A 110 11.88 12.43 17.26
C ARG A 110 11.86 13.38 16.07
N SER A 111 10.84 13.26 15.22
CA SER A 111 10.68 14.08 14.03
C SER A 111 9.21 14.38 13.74
N LEU A 112 8.97 15.55 13.15
CA LEU A 112 7.69 15.94 12.58
C LEU A 112 7.83 16.08 11.06
N VAL A 113 6.84 15.58 10.33
CA VAL A 113 6.82 15.62 8.86
C VAL A 113 5.60 16.40 8.39
N PHE A 114 5.84 17.44 7.59
CA PHE A 114 4.84 18.27 6.96
C PHE A 114 4.46 17.71 5.59
N TYR A 115 3.17 17.48 5.41
CA TYR A 115 2.59 17.02 4.16
C TYR A 115 1.63 18.05 3.57
N HIS A 116 1.55 18.09 2.25
CA HIS A 116 0.54 18.85 1.49
C HIS A 116 -0.25 17.94 0.54
N SER A 117 -1.24 18.51 -0.16
CA SER A 117 -2.08 17.83 -1.15
C SER A 117 -2.84 16.61 -0.61
N CYS A 118 -3.09 16.55 0.69
CA CYS A 118 -3.64 15.37 1.35
C CYS A 118 -5.04 14.94 0.86
N ALA A 119 -5.79 15.82 0.17
CA ALA A 119 -7.05 15.48 -0.48
C ALA A 119 -6.89 14.46 -1.64
N THR A 120 -5.74 14.43 -2.31
CA THR A 120 -5.46 13.52 -3.44
C THR A 120 -4.33 12.54 -3.16
N GLY A 121 -3.72 12.62 -1.97
CA GLY A 121 -2.62 11.78 -1.50
C GLY A 121 -1.55 12.70 -0.91
N CYS A 122 -1.25 12.54 0.38
CA CYS A 122 -0.31 13.42 1.06
C CYS A 122 1.09 13.31 0.44
N ARG A 123 1.74 14.44 0.14
CA ARG A 123 3.13 14.50 -0.33
C ARG A 123 4.02 15.18 0.70
N GLU A 124 5.17 14.59 1.00
CA GLU A 124 6.12 15.14 1.97
C GLU A 124 6.69 16.45 1.42
N ARG A 125 6.58 17.51 2.22
CA ARG A 125 7.04 18.87 1.86
C ARG A 125 8.27 19.29 2.64
N GLY A 126 8.39 18.83 3.88
CA GLY A 126 9.51 19.12 4.75
C GLY A 126 9.42 18.35 6.06
N ARG A 127 10.55 18.28 6.76
CA ARG A 127 10.70 17.56 8.02
C ARG A 127 11.53 18.38 8.98
N VAL A 128 11.21 18.27 10.27
CA VAL A 128 12.01 18.85 11.35
C VAL A 128 12.24 17.80 12.44
N ALA A 129 13.47 17.71 12.94
CA ALA A 129 13.80 16.91 14.12
C ALA A 129 13.56 17.76 15.38
N LEU A 130 12.88 17.20 16.39
CA LEU A 130 12.66 17.90 17.67
C LEU A 130 13.70 17.53 18.73
N ALA A 131 14.34 16.37 18.61
CA ALA A 131 15.41 15.89 19.49
C ALA A 131 16.55 15.27 18.66
N ALA A 132 17.77 15.27 19.22
CA ALA A 132 18.90 14.56 18.62
C ALA A 132 18.60 13.04 18.59
N GLU A 133 18.84 12.37 17.47
CA GLU A 133 18.67 10.93 17.38
C GLU A 133 19.60 10.24 18.40
N PRO A 134 19.09 9.31 19.24
CA PRO A 134 19.97 8.49 20.06
C PRO A 134 20.88 7.66 19.13
N THR A 135 22.19 7.73 19.35
CA THR A 135 23.23 7.08 18.53
C THR A 135 23.20 5.55 18.57
N THR A 136 22.43 4.95 19.47
CA THR A 136 22.21 3.50 19.50
C THR A 136 21.12 3.11 18.52
N SER A 137 21.51 2.72 17.31
CA SER A 137 20.63 1.95 16.42
C SER A 137 20.25 0.66 17.13
N GLU A 138 18.96 0.45 17.42
CA GLU A 138 18.50 -0.87 17.83
C GLU A 138 18.90 -1.89 16.75
N PRO A 139 19.34 -3.10 17.13
CA PRO A 139 19.68 -4.13 16.16
C PRO A 139 18.47 -4.41 15.27
N ALA A 140 18.73 -4.52 13.97
CA ALA A 140 17.69 -4.79 12.99
C ALA A 140 16.91 -6.07 13.38
N PRO A 141 15.57 -6.04 13.39
CA PRO A 141 14.78 -7.19 13.81
C PRO A 141 14.97 -8.38 12.87
N VAL A 142 14.94 -9.58 13.45
CA VAL A 142 15.11 -10.83 12.70
C VAL A 142 13.88 -11.11 11.85
N ALA A 143 14.03 -11.11 10.53
CA ALA A 143 12.94 -11.36 9.61
C ALA A 143 12.34 -12.77 9.78
N THR A 144 11.01 -12.84 9.73
CA THR A 144 10.22 -14.08 9.82
C THR A 144 9.23 -14.16 8.67
N LYS A 145 8.69 -15.36 8.47
CA LYS A 145 7.60 -15.62 7.51
C LYS A 145 6.22 -15.52 8.14
N LEU A 146 6.12 -15.12 9.42
CA LEU A 146 4.85 -15.08 10.14
C LEU A 146 4.07 -13.83 9.72
N GLY A 147 2.85 -14.05 9.26
CA GLY A 147 1.89 -12.99 8.95
C GLY A 147 0.71 -13.03 9.91
N LEU A 148 0.25 -11.87 10.34
CA LEU A 148 -0.95 -11.70 11.16
C LEU A 148 -1.87 -10.68 10.50
N VAL A 149 -3.16 -10.99 10.51
CA VAL A 149 -4.21 -10.07 10.07
C VAL A 149 -4.57 -9.18 11.26
N PHE A 150 -4.47 -7.86 11.09
CA PHE A 150 -4.66 -6.86 12.16
C PHE A 150 -3.94 -7.19 13.47
N PRO A 151 -2.60 -7.36 13.45
CA PRO A 151 -1.87 -7.54 14.71
C PRO A 151 -2.05 -6.30 15.58
N SER A 152 -2.23 -6.50 16.89
CA SER A 152 -2.30 -5.37 17.82
C SER A 152 -1.08 -4.46 17.66
N LEU A 153 -1.33 -3.15 17.60
CA LEU A 153 -0.27 -2.13 17.53
C LEU A 153 0.62 -2.13 18.78
N THR A 154 0.19 -2.73 19.88
CA THR A 154 0.96 -2.84 21.13
C THR A 154 1.66 -4.19 21.30
N ARG A 155 1.56 -5.08 20.30
CA ARG A 155 2.17 -6.42 20.37
C ARG A 155 3.70 -6.30 20.44
N ASN A 156 4.30 -6.97 21.43
CA ASN A 156 5.75 -7.16 21.47
C ASN A 156 6.16 -8.26 20.48
N TRP A 157 7.01 -7.91 19.52
CA TRP A 157 7.53 -8.84 18.52
C TRP A 157 8.82 -9.56 18.94
N HIS A 158 9.33 -9.29 20.15
CA HIS A 158 10.51 -9.92 20.74
C HIS A 158 11.73 -9.91 19.78
N GLY A 159 11.99 -8.74 19.17
CA GLY A 159 13.10 -8.56 18.23
C GLY A 159 12.90 -9.20 16.84
N ARG A 160 11.66 -9.57 16.48
CA ARG A 160 11.34 -10.19 15.18
C ARG A 160 10.55 -9.26 14.26
N ALA A 161 10.76 -9.42 12.97
CA ALA A 161 10.01 -8.73 11.92
C ALA A 161 9.12 -9.73 11.18
N GLY A 162 7.80 -9.58 11.32
CA GLY A 162 6.79 -10.35 10.60
C GLY A 162 6.08 -9.50 9.54
N TRP A 163 4.89 -9.97 9.17
CA TRP A 163 4.01 -9.33 8.21
C TRP A 163 2.70 -8.91 8.90
N ALA A 164 2.35 -7.64 8.79
CA ALA A 164 1.04 -7.14 9.17
C ALA A 164 0.16 -7.04 7.92
N VAL A 165 -1.02 -7.67 7.95
CA VAL A 165 -2.04 -7.48 6.92
C VAL A 165 -3.07 -6.50 7.45
N GLU A 166 -3.09 -5.32 6.84
CA GLU A 166 -3.96 -4.19 7.15
C GLU A 166 -5.11 -4.07 6.15
N LEU A 167 -6.07 -3.20 6.45
CA LEU A 167 -7.24 -2.96 5.60
C LEU A 167 -7.57 -1.48 5.48
N THR A 168 -8.05 -1.10 4.31
CA THR A 168 -8.73 0.17 4.05
C THR A 168 -10.01 -0.07 3.27
N TYR A 169 -11.00 0.78 3.53
CA TYR A 169 -12.22 0.84 2.75
C TYR A 169 -12.28 2.13 1.93
N VAL A 170 -12.77 2.01 0.69
CA VAL A 170 -13.09 3.18 -0.14
C VAL A 170 -14.28 3.93 0.46
N ASP A 171 -15.32 3.19 0.81
CA ASP A 171 -16.48 3.69 1.54
C ASP A 171 -16.32 3.36 3.04
N ASN A 172 -15.80 4.34 3.78
CA ASN A 172 -15.43 4.25 5.19
C ASN A 172 -16.36 5.07 6.10
N GLN A 173 -17.59 5.35 5.66
CA GLN A 173 -18.56 6.28 6.27
C GLN A 173 -18.77 6.17 7.79
N TYR A 174 -18.33 5.09 8.43
CA TYR A 174 -18.58 4.81 9.84
C TYR A 174 -17.33 4.43 10.65
N ASP A 175 -16.16 4.35 10.02
CA ASP A 175 -14.96 3.84 10.70
C ASP A 175 -13.71 4.58 10.24
N VAL A 176 -13.35 5.59 11.02
CA VAL A 176 -12.16 6.43 10.79
C VAL A 176 -10.87 5.61 10.85
N ASP A 177 -10.86 4.46 11.53
CA ASP A 177 -9.68 3.61 11.57
C ASP A 177 -9.46 2.98 10.18
N PHE A 178 -10.49 2.55 9.47
CA PHE A 178 -10.32 2.03 8.09
C PHE A 178 -10.26 3.11 7.01
N SER A 179 -10.14 4.38 7.40
CA SER A 179 -9.80 5.47 6.48
C SER A 179 -8.32 5.42 6.06
N LEU A 180 -7.97 6.25 5.08
CA LEU A 180 -6.57 6.37 4.64
C LEU A 180 -5.68 6.93 5.76
N ASP A 181 -6.18 7.86 6.58
CA ASP A 181 -5.41 8.44 7.67
C ASP A 181 -5.22 7.46 8.84
N GLY A 182 -6.26 6.67 9.14
CA GLY A 182 -6.17 5.55 10.07
C GLY A 182 -5.19 4.48 9.58
N LEU A 183 -5.27 4.11 8.29
CA LEU A 183 -4.31 3.21 7.64
C LEU A 183 -2.88 3.73 7.74
N ALA A 184 -2.63 4.99 7.38
CA ALA A 184 -1.29 5.60 7.43
C ALA A 184 -0.70 5.55 8.84
N THR A 185 -1.53 5.77 9.87
CA THR A 185 -1.11 5.66 11.27
C THR A 185 -0.72 4.23 11.63
N ARG A 186 -1.50 3.21 11.24
CA ARG A 186 -1.17 1.81 11.51
C ARG A 186 0.06 1.34 10.76
N VAL A 187 0.18 1.71 9.48
CA VAL A 187 1.37 1.43 8.66
C VAL A 187 2.62 2.03 9.31
N ALA A 188 2.59 3.29 9.72
CA ALA A 188 3.73 3.94 10.37
C ALA A 188 4.15 3.20 11.65
N ARG A 189 3.19 2.80 12.49
CA ARG A 189 3.45 2.06 13.73
C ARG A 189 4.03 0.67 13.48
N HIS A 190 3.49 -0.08 12.52
CA HIS A 190 4.04 -1.39 12.15
C HIS A 190 5.45 -1.28 11.58
N THR A 191 5.69 -0.30 10.70
CA THR A 191 7.02 -0.05 10.14
C THR A 191 8.02 0.36 11.23
N ALA A 192 7.61 1.18 12.20
CA ALA A 192 8.46 1.53 13.36
C ALA A 192 8.83 0.32 14.23
N GLN A 193 8.00 -0.72 14.25
CA GLN A 193 8.29 -2.02 14.89
C GLN A 193 9.06 -2.98 13.97
N GLY A 194 9.56 -2.50 12.82
CA GLY A 194 10.28 -3.29 11.82
C GLY A 194 9.43 -4.30 11.05
N GLN A 195 8.09 -4.20 11.12
CA GLN A 195 7.19 -5.12 10.42
C GLN A 195 7.07 -4.73 8.94
N ARG A 196 6.83 -5.72 8.07
CA ARG A 196 6.42 -5.48 6.69
C ARG A 196 4.90 -5.38 6.63
N VAL A 197 4.36 -4.43 5.86
CA VAL A 197 2.91 -4.21 5.81
C VAL A 197 2.35 -4.52 4.44
N LEU A 198 1.35 -5.39 4.40
CA LEU A 198 0.49 -5.61 3.24
C LEU A 198 -0.86 -4.96 3.51
N VAL A 199 -1.47 -4.34 2.50
CA VAL A 199 -2.76 -3.63 2.67
C VAL A 199 -3.83 -4.24 1.78
N ARG A 200 -4.84 -4.86 2.37
CA ARG A 200 -6.08 -5.23 1.68
C ARG A 200 -6.86 -3.96 1.38
N VAL A 201 -7.26 -3.79 0.12
CA VAL A 201 -8.11 -2.68 -0.32
C VAL A 201 -9.48 -3.24 -0.67
N ALA A 202 -10.48 -2.93 0.14
CA ALA A 202 -11.86 -3.33 -0.09
C ALA A 202 -12.73 -2.11 -0.43
N TYR A 203 -13.83 -2.32 -1.15
CA TYR A 203 -14.75 -1.23 -1.48
C TYR A 203 -15.50 -0.75 -0.24
N ALA A 204 -16.15 -1.66 0.49
CA ALA A 204 -16.85 -1.37 1.74
C ALA A 204 -16.88 -2.62 2.64
N ARG A 205 -17.39 -2.49 3.86
CA ARG A 205 -17.56 -3.64 4.77
C ARG A 205 -18.49 -4.71 4.17
N GLY A 206 -17.96 -5.90 3.90
CA GLY A 206 -18.66 -7.01 3.22
C GLY A 206 -18.93 -6.74 1.74
N GLN A 207 -18.07 -5.93 1.11
CA GLN A 207 -18.05 -5.67 -0.31
C GLN A 207 -16.58 -5.52 -0.75
N ALA A 208 -15.97 -6.59 -1.26
CA ALA A 208 -14.54 -6.63 -1.56
C ALA A 208 -14.15 -5.69 -2.71
N LEU A 209 -14.97 -5.62 -3.76
CA LEU A 209 -14.79 -4.75 -4.92
C LEU A 209 -16.00 -3.86 -5.15
N PRO A 210 -15.94 -2.83 -6.01
CA PRO A 210 -17.13 -2.14 -6.49
C PRO A 210 -18.24 -3.14 -6.88
N PRO A 211 -19.53 -2.83 -6.65
CA PRO A 211 -20.63 -3.65 -7.13
C PRO A 211 -20.46 -3.99 -8.61
N VAL A 212 -20.83 -5.21 -8.98
CA VAL A 212 -20.70 -5.70 -10.36
C VAL A 212 -21.39 -4.74 -11.33
N ASP A 213 -20.69 -4.37 -12.40
CA ASP A 213 -21.13 -3.46 -13.47
C ASP A 213 -21.48 -2.03 -13.02
N ASP A 214 -21.17 -1.64 -11.79
CA ASP A 214 -21.31 -0.26 -11.30
C ASP A 214 -20.04 0.55 -11.62
N GLU A 215 -20.00 1.12 -12.82
CA GLU A 215 -18.88 1.96 -13.31
C GLU A 215 -18.68 3.25 -12.48
N VAL A 216 -19.73 3.75 -11.78
CA VAL A 216 -19.59 4.93 -10.90
C VAL A 216 -18.88 4.54 -9.60
N ALA A 217 -19.24 3.39 -9.01
CA ALA A 217 -18.51 2.82 -7.89
C ALA A 217 -17.08 2.45 -8.28
N LEU A 218 -16.86 1.93 -9.50
CA LEU A 218 -15.53 1.68 -10.02
C LEU A 218 -14.70 2.97 -10.10
N GLY A 219 -15.24 4.06 -10.65
CA GLY A 219 -14.56 5.36 -10.69
C GLY A 219 -14.16 5.87 -9.29
N ARG A 220 -15.03 5.70 -8.29
CA ARG A 220 -14.70 6.03 -6.88
C ARG A 220 -13.59 5.15 -6.33
N TYR A 221 -13.62 3.85 -6.61
CA TYR A 221 -12.60 2.90 -6.19
C TYR A 221 -11.25 3.23 -6.81
N LEU A 222 -11.19 3.43 -8.13
CA LEU A 222 -9.96 3.80 -8.83
C LEU A 222 -9.40 5.15 -8.37
N LYS A 223 -10.25 6.12 -8.01
CA LYS A 223 -9.81 7.38 -7.38
C LYS A 223 -9.16 7.13 -6.02
N HIS A 224 -9.70 6.24 -5.21
CA HIS A 224 -9.09 5.86 -3.93
C HIS A 224 -7.78 5.10 -4.12
N ILE A 225 -7.70 4.17 -5.08
CA ILE A 225 -6.47 3.47 -5.47
C ILE A 225 -5.36 4.45 -5.86
N ARG A 226 -5.69 5.44 -6.72
CA ARG A 226 -4.74 6.50 -7.09
C ARG A 226 -4.23 7.27 -5.87
N ARG A 227 -5.14 7.60 -4.95
CA ARG A 227 -4.80 8.30 -3.69
C ARG A 227 -3.85 7.46 -2.82
N LEU A 228 -4.10 6.16 -2.66
CA LEU A 228 -3.19 5.25 -1.94
C LEU A 228 -1.80 5.21 -2.58
N ALA A 229 -1.76 5.13 -3.92
CA ALA A 229 -0.51 5.04 -4.65
C ALA A 229 0.33 6.32 -4.57
N ARG A 230 -0.33 7.49 -4.47
CA ARG A 230 0.32 8.80 -4.34
C ARG A 230 0.71 9.18 -2.91
N ASP A 231 0.07 8.62 -1.89
CA ASP A 231 0.30 9.04 -0.50
C ASP A 231 1.67 8.61 0.04
N ASP A 232 2.52 9.59 0.35
CA ASP A 232 3.90 9.39 0.81
C ASP A 232 3.98 8.71 2.18
N ARG A 233 2.94 8.82 3.01
CA ARG A 233 2.88 8.12 4.30
C ARG A 233 2.78 6.61 4.12
N LEU A 234 2.32 6.15 2.95
CA LEU A 234 2.20 4.75 2.57
C LEU A 234 3.39 4.26 1.71
N ARG A 235 4.51 4.99 1.71
CA ARG A 235 5.74 4.56 1.01
C ARG A 235 6.32 3.25 1.51
N SER A 236 6.14 2.95 2.80
CA SER A 236 6.65 1.72 3.44
C SER A 236 5.73 0.50 3.25
N VAL A 237 4.56 0.67 2.65
CA VAL A 237 3.69 -0.46 2.31
C VAL A 237 4.40 -1.36 1.31
N PHE A 238 4.50 -2.64 1.63
CA PHE A 238 5.15 -3.63 0.78
C PHE A 238 4.32 -3.96 -0.47
N GLY A 239 3.00 -4.02 -0.34
CA GLY A 239 2.09 -4.30 -1.45
C GLY A 239 0.62 -4.20 -1.07
N TYR A 240 -0.22 -4.04 -2.09
CA TYR A 240 -1.67 -3.91 -1.93
C TYR A 240 -2.37 -5.16 -2.46
N LEU A 241 -3.25 -5.75 -1.65
CA LEU A 241 -4.13 -6.84 -2.07
C LEU A 241 -5.47 -6.25 -2.52
N ILE A 242 -5.87 -6.54 -3.74
CA ILE A 242 -7.08 -5.97 -4.32
C ILE A 242 -8.26 -6.89 -4.01
N GLY A 243 -9.10 -6.50 -3.04
CA GLY A 243 -10.15 -7.36 -2.51
C GLY A 243 -9.62 -8.59 -1.76
N SER A 244 -10.55 -9.43 -1.28
CA SER A 244 -10.26 -10.74 -0.69
C SER A 244 -11.57 -11.51 -0.53
N GLY A 245 -11.51 -12.83 -0.48
CA GLY A 245 -12.69 -13.69 -0.39
C GLY A 245 -13.60 -13.53 -1.61
N LEU A 246 -13.01 -13.45 -2.81
CA LEU A 246 -13.70 -13.00 -4.03
C LEU A 246 -14.92 -13.85 -4.42
N ASN A 247 -14.91 -15.14 -4.08
CA ASN A 247 -16.00 -16.08 -4.31
C ASN A 247 -16.97 -16.21 -3.12
N ASN A 248 -16.84 -15.36 -2.10
CA ASN A 248 -17.72 -15.37 -0.93
C ASN A 248 -18.87 -14.36 -1.15
N PRO A 249 -20.14 -14.81 -1.19
CA PRO A 249 -21.28 -13.90 -1.34
C PRO A 249 -21.36 -12.83 -0.23
N GLN A 250 -20.84 -13.12 0.98
CA GLN A 250 -20.77 -12.17 2.09
C GLN A 250 -19.82 -10.99 1.83
N GLU A 251 -18.93 -11.14 0.84
CA GLU A 251 -18.02 -10.09 0.35
C GLU A 251 -18.59 -9.38 -0.90
N SER A 252 -19.88 -9.59 -1.21
CA SER A 252 -20.57 -9.01 -2.38
C SER A 252 -21.93 -8.40 -2.04
N ARG A 253 -22.19 -8.07 -0.76
CA ARG A 253 -23.54 -7.77 -0.23
C ARG A 253 -24.24 -6.55 -0.85
N ARG A 254 -23.52 -5.68 -1.55
CA ARG A 254 -24.06 -4.46 -2.18
C ARG A 254 -24.27 -4.61 -3.68
N SER A 255 -23.99 -5.77 -4.25
CA SER A 255 -24.17 -6.02 -5.69
C SER A 255 -25.59 -6.52 -5.95
N GLN A 256 -26.31 -5.84 -6.84
CA GLN A 256 -27.70 -6.19 -7.16
C GLN A 256 -27.83 -7.53 -7.89
N SER A 257 -26.82 -7.88 -8.70
CA SER A 257 -26.74 -9.14 -9.45
C SER A 257 -26.31 -10.34 -8.60
N GLY A 258 -25.99 -10.14 -7.31
CA GLY A 258 -25.55 -11.21 -6.41
C GLY A 258 -24.03 -11.21 -6.18
N SER A 259 -23.36 -12.32 -6.46
CA SER A 259 -21.94 -12.52 -6.13
C SER A 259 -21.00 -11.82 -7.12
N LEU A 260 -19.81 -11.42 -6.66
CA LEU A 260 -18.71 -10.99 -7.53
C LEU A 260 -18.36 -12.08 -8.55
N THR A 261 -18.15 -11.69 -9.80
CA THR A 261 -17.74 -12.60 -10.90
C THR A 261 -16.24 -12.51 -11.16
N SER A 262 -15.64 -13.58 -11.70
CA SER A 262 -14.23 -13.56 -12.13
C SER A 262 -13.95 -12.53 -13.20
N GLY A 263 -14.89 -12.35 -14.14
CA GLY A 263 -14.81 -11.33 -15.20
C GLY A 263 -14.79 -9.91 -14.65
N TRP A 264 -15.69 -9.59 -13.72
CA TRP A 264 -15.72 -8.28 -13.07
C TRP A 264 -14.45 -8.02 -12.26
N TYR A 265 -13.98 -9.03 -11.50
CA TYR A 265 -12.71 -8.91 -10.79
C TYR A 265 -11.54 -8.56 -11.73
N ALA A 266 -11.37 -9.31 -12.83
CA ALA A 266 -10.30 -9.08 -13.78
C ALA A 266 -10.43 -7.72 -14.51
N ARG A 267 -11.66 -7.29 -14.80
CA ARG A 267 -11.97 -5.95 -15.34
C ARG A 267 -11.50 -4.84 -14.43
N VAL A 268 -11.80 -4.93 -13.13
CA VAL A 268 -11.34 -3.95 -12.13
C VAL A 268 -9.83 -4.02 -11.96
N PHE A 269 -9.27 -5.23 -11.86
CA PHE A 269 -7.87 -5.46 -11.55
C PHE A 269 -6.93 -4.98 -12.66
N ASN A 270 -7.07 -5.51 -13.88
CA ASN A 270 -6.18 -5.20 -15.00
C ASN A 270 -6.90 -4.95 -16.34
N GLY A 271 -8.18 -4.55 -16.30
CA GLY A 271 -8.90 -4.12 -17.50
C GLY A 271 -9.29 -5.25 -18.45
N TYR A 272 -9.43 -6.49 -17.98
CA TYR A 272 -10.01 -7.57 -18.78
C TYR A 272 -11.36 -7.15 -19.39
N SER A 273 -11.67 -7.72 -20.57
CA SER A 273 -12.82 -7.43 -21.45
C SER A 273 -12.91 -6.00 -22.02
N LEU A 274 -11.93 -5.14 -21.76
CA LEU A 274 -11.80 -3.84 -22.43
C LEU A 274 -10.73 -3.85 -23.55
N PRO A 275 -10.75 -2.84 -24.45
CA PRO A 275 -9.65 -2.62 -25.37
C PRO A 275 -8.31 -2.52 -24.64
N ALA A 276 -7.28 -3.21 -25.13
CA ALA A 276 -5.99 -3.32 -24.45
C ALA A 276 -5.33 -1.96 -24.11
N ALA A 277 -5.59 -0.92 -24.92
CA ALA A 277 -5.09 0.44 -24.68
C ALA A 277 -5.72 1.17 -23.47
N ARG A 278 -6.81 0.65 -22.90
CA ARG A 278 -7.51 1.27 -21.74
C ARG A 278 -6.76 1.03 -20.44
N GLN A 279 -6.38 2.09 -19.73
CA GLN A 279 -5.55 2.02 -18.51
C GLN A 279 -6.34 2.30 -17.21
N ASP A 280 -7.67 2.36 -17.29
CA ASP A 280 -8.57 2.59 -16.16
C ASP A 280 -8.82 1.29 -15.36
N ASN A 281 -7.76 0.77 -14.76
CA ASN A 281 -7.77 -0.38 -13.86
C ASN A 281 -6.75 -0.19 -12.74
N VAL A 282 -6.79 -1.08 -11.75
CA VAL A 282 -6.01 -0.94 -10.52
C VAL A 282 -4.51 -1.00 -10.77
N VAL A 283 -4.03 -2.00 -11.54
CA VAL A 283 -2.59 -2.20 -11.77
C VAL A 283 -1.99 -0.96 -12.44
N GLU A 284 -2.57 -0.53 -13.55
CA GLU A 284 -2.03 0.59 -14.32
C GLU A 284 -2.15 1.93 -13.57
N ILE A 285 -3.23 2.15 -12.81
CA ILE A 285 -3.36 3.37 -11.98
C ILE A 285 -2.31 3.39 -10.86
N MET A 286 -2.05 2.28 -10.17
CA MET A 286 -1.02 2.26 -9.13
C MET A 286 0.37 2.47 -9.72
N HIS A 287 0.70 1.77 -10.82
CA HIS A 287 2.02 1.89 -11.45
C HIS A 287 2.25 3.25 -12.11
N ALA A 288 1.21 3.91 -12.63
CA ALA A 288 1.33 5.27 -13.16
C ALA A 288 1.70 6.29 -12.07
N GLU A 289 1.23 6.11 -10.83
CA GLU A 289 1.58 6.99 -9.71
C GLU A 289 2.91 6.60 -9.07
N ARG A 290 3.19 5.29 -8.95
CA ARG A 290 4.41 4.77 -8.33
C ARG A 290 4.74 3.38 -8.90
N PRO A 291 5.67 3.30 -9.88
CA PRO A 291 6.05 2.04 -10.54
C PRO A 291 6.64 0.96 -9.62
N THR A 292 7.03 1.31 -8.39
CA THR A 292 7.63 0.38 -7.43
C THR A 292 6.62 -0.28 -6.48
N ILE A 293 5.33 0.12 -6.54
CA ILE A 293 4.27 -0.53 -5.78
C ILE A 293 4.11 -1.97 -6.26
N ARG A 294 3.79 -2.88 -5.33
CA ARG A 294 3.34 -4.23 -5.67
C ARG A 294 1.82 -4.31 -5.59
N VAL A 295 1.19 -4.74 -6.67
CA VAL A 295 -0.25 -4.96 -6.79
C VAL A 295 -0.53 -6.45 -6.84
N LEU A 296 -1.16 -6.97 -5.79
CA LEU A 296 -1.39 -8.39 -5.60
C LEU A 296 -2.86 -8.73 -5.88
N VAL A 297 -3.07 -9.87 -6.54
CA VAL A 297 -4.41 -10.43 -6.72
C VAL A 297 -4.99 -10.84 -5.36
N GLY A 298 -6.22 -10.42 -5.07
CA GLY A 298 -6.93 -10.78 -3.84
C GLY A 298 -7.25 -12.27 -3.73
N SER A 299 -7.41 -12.76 -2.51
CA SER A 299 -7.59 -14.20 -2.27
C SER A 299 -8.98 -14.73 -2.60
N VAL A 300 -9.06 -16.00 -2.97
CA VAL A 300 -10.30 -16.79 -3.07
C VAL A 300 -10.46 -17.61 -1.79
N THR A 301 -11.68 -17.70 -1.27
CA THR A 301 -11.98 -18.52 -0.09
C THR A 301 -12.07 -19.99 -0.52
N PRO A 302 -11.25 -20.90 0.04
CA PRO A 302 -11.31 -22.30 -0.31
C PRO A 302 -12.63 -22.94 0.13
N TRP A 303 -13.02 -24.01 -0.57
CA TRP A 303 -14.14 -24.89 -0.23
C TRP A 303 -15.54 -24.28 -0.25
N LEU A 304 -15.70 -23.04 -0.70
CA LEU A 304 -17.02 -22.47 -0.95
C LEU A 304 -17.57 -23.01 -2.27
N THR A 305 -18.84 -23.43 -2.24
CA THR A 305 -19.58 -23.94 -3.40
C THR A 305 -20.62 -22.96 -3.93
N ALA A 306 -20.75 -21.79 -3.30
CA ALA A 306 -21.78 -20.80 -3.63
C ALA A 306 -21.52 -20.09 -4.97
N VAL A 307 -20.27 -20.03 -5.41
CA VAL A 307 -19.84 -19.39 -6.65
C VAL A 307 -18.85 -20.31 -7.35
N ASP A 308 -19.08 -20.52 -8.64
CA ASP A 308 -18.27 -21.34 -9.55
C ASP A 308 -17.57 -20.43 -10.59
N GLY A 309 -16.68 -20.97 -11.40
CA GLY A 309 -16.05 -20.28 -12.52
C GLY A 309 -16.51 -20.79 -13.88
N GLU A 310 -16.42 -19.94 -14.90
CA GLU A 310 -16.74 -20.29 -16.28
C GLU A 310 -15.77 -21.34 -16.86
N LEU A 311 -14.50 -21.28 -16.45
CA LEU A 311 -13.46 -22.23 -16.85
C LEU A 311 -13.27 -23.30 -15.77
N ARG A 312 -13.40 -24.56 -16.18
CA ARG A 312 -13.20 -25.70 -15.29
C ARG A 312 -11.71 -25.99 -15.07
N ASP A 313 -11.33 -26.15 -13.81
CA ASP A 313 -10.05 -26.76 -13.42
C ASP A 313 -10.16 -28.30 -13.54
N PRO A 314 -9.07 -29.05 -13.80
CA PRO A 314 -9.11 -30.52 -13.81
C PRO A 314 -9.65 -31.17 -12.53
N LEU A 315 -9.49 -30.53 -11.36
CA LEU A 315 -10.06 -30.99 -10.09
C LEU A 315 -11.56 -30.64 -9.96
N ASN A 316 -12.06 -29.76 -10.83
CA ASN A 316 -13.46 -29.39 -11.03
C ASN A 316 -14.24 -29.15 -9.72
N GLN A 317 -13.69 -28.30 -8.87
CA GLN A 317 -14.37 -27.82 -7.67
C GLN A 317 -14.74 -26.34 -7.84
N PRO A 318 -15.90 -25.87 -7.34
CA PRO A 318 -16.37 -24.51 -7.62
C PRO A 318 -15.38 -23.40 -7.27
N TRP A 319 -14.73 -23.47 -6.11
CA TRP A 319 -13.73 -22.47 -5.70
C TRP A 319 -12.45 -22.54 -6.56
N LEU A 320 -12.07 -23.73 -7.05
CA LEU A 320 -10.92 -23.90 -7.96
C LEU A 320 -11.25 -23.38 -9.35
N ASN A 321 -12.43 -23.67 -9.87
CA ASN A 321 -12.93 -23.16 -11.14
C ASN A 321 -13.02 -21.63 -11.13
N PHE A 322 -13.56 -21.03 -10.05
CA PHE A 322 -13.59 -19.58 -9.88
C PHE A 322 -12.18 -18.98 -9.90
N PHE A 323 -11.25 -19.56 -9.16
CA PHE A 323 -9.87 -19.10 -9.14
C PHE A 323 -9.18 -19.26 -10.50
N HIS A 324 -9.36 -20.41 -11.15
CA HIS A 324 -8.85 -20.70 -12.48
C HIS A 324 -9.37 -19.70 -13.51
N THR A 325 -10.68 -19.44 -13.53
CA THR A 325 -11.30 -18.44 -14.40
C THR A 325 -10.68 -17.05 -14.16
N THR A 326 -10.55 -16.65 -12.90
CA THR A 326 -9.97 -15.35 -12.51
C THR A 326 -8.53 -15.22 -13.00
N VAL A 327 -7.70 -16.22 -12.74
CA VAL A 327 -6.28 -16.26 -13.14
C VAL A 327 -6.13 -16.24 -14.66
N SER A 328 -6.94 -17.00 -15.38
CA SER A 328 -6.95 -17.04 -16.86
C SER A 328 -7.37 -15.70 -17.48
N TYR A 329 -8.34 -14.99 -16.89
CA TYR A 329 -8.78 -13.68 -17.38
C TYR A 329 -7.72 -12.61 -17.16
N ILE A 330 -7.06 -12.62 -15.98
CA ILE A 330 -5.93 -11.74 -15.70
C ILE A 330 -4.78 -12.01 -16.68
N ALA A 331 -4.43 -13.27 -16.92
CA ALA A 331 -3.38 -13.65 -17.86
C ALA A 331 -3.69 -13.18 -19.28
N THR A 332 -4.92 -13.41 -19.75
CA THR A 332 -5.40 -12.99 -21.07
C THR A 332 -5.25 -11.47 -21.26
N SER A 333 -5.70 -10.68 -20.28
CA SER A 333 -5.57 -9.22 -20.33
C SER A 333 -4.11 -8.78 -20.33
N ALA A 334 -3.26 -9.39 -19.48
CA ALA A 334 -1.83 -9.06 -19.41
C ALA A 334 -1.12 -9.30 -20.75
N VAL A 335 -1.41 -10.43 -21.42
CA VAL A 335 -0.86 -10.73 -22.75
C VAL A 335 -1.35 -9.73 -23.79
N ALA A 336 -2.66 -9.46 -23.85
CA ALA A 336 -3.24 -8.52 -24.82
C ALA A 336 -2.65 -7.10 -24.64
N LYS A 337 -2.44 -6.66 -23.40
CA LYS A 337 -1.83 -5.37 -23.07
C LYS A 337 -0.35 -5.30 -23.42
N SER A 338 0.41 -6.37 -23.15
CA SER A 338 1.80 -6.45 -23.58
C SER A 338 1.95 -6.35 -25.10
N GLN A 339 1.03 -6.90 -25.88
CA GLN A 339 1.05 -6.85 -27.35
C GLN A 339 0.85 -5.43 -27.91
N VAL A 340 0.19 -4.53 -27.17
CA VAL A 340 0.02 -3.12 -27.54
C VAL A 340 1.03 -2.18 -26.86
N GLY A 341 2.11 -2.73 -26.27
CA GLY A 341 3.18 -1.95 -25.65
C GLY A 341 2.93 -1.52 -24.22
N LEU A 342 2.00 -2.17 -23.50
CA LEU A 342 1.70 -1.93 -22.08
C LEU A 342 2.09 -3.16 -21.22
N PRO A 343 3.39 -3.45 -21.02
CA PRO A 343 3.84 -4.66 -20.33
C PRO A 343 3.59 -4.66 -18.81
N GLY A 344 3.25 -3.50 -18.23
CA GLY A 344 3.07 -3.32 -16.78
C GLY A 344 1.70 -3.69 -16.22
N ALA A 345 0.89 -4.48 -16.94
CA ALA A 345 -0.50 -4.81 -16.58
C ALA A 345 -0.69 -6.19 -15.93
N ALA A 346 0.39 -6.97 -15.78
CA ALA A 346 0.38 -8.19 -15.00
C ALA A 346 0.37 -7.88 -13.48
N PRO A 347 -0.18 -8.76 -12.63
CA PRO A 347 0.00 -8.63 -11.19
C PRO A 347 1.45 -8.83 -10.77
N ASP A 348 1.83 -8.26 -9.62
CA ASP A 348 3.13 -8.49 -8.99
C ASP A 348 3.15 -9.73 -8.08
N GLY A 349 2.01 -10.40 -7.94
CA GLY A 349 1.86 -11.61 -7.14
C GLY A 349 0.42 -11.91 -6.73
N PHE A 350 0.27 -12.92 -5.87
CA PHE A 350 -1.04 -13.41 -5.42
C PHE A 350 -1.13 -13.49 -3.90
N ALA A 351 -2.25 -13.07 -3.36
CA ALA A 351 -2.65 -13.35 -2.00
C ALA A 351 -3.45 -14.65 -1.93
N LEU A 352 -3.08 -15.54 -1.01
CA LEU A 352 -3.71 -16.83 -0.84
C LEU A 352 -4.37 -16.95 0.53
N HIS A 353 -5.57 -17.51 0.54
CA HIS A 353 -6.21 -18.02 1.74
C HIS A 353 -5.92 -19.53 1.80
N ALA A 354 -5.20 -19.95 2.83
CA ALA A 354 -4.78 -21.34 3.04
C ALA A 354 -4.95 -21.72 4.51
N PRO A 355 -6.20 -21.83 5.00
CA PRO A 355 -6.43 -22.24 6.38
C PRO A 355 -6.15 -23.74 6.54
N GLY A 356 -5.62 -24.14 7.69
CA GLY A 356 -5.57 -25.54 8.09
C GLY A 356 -6.95 -26.10 8.41
N ARG A 357 -7.08 -27.43 8.47
CA ARG A 357 -8.29 -28.11 8.96
C ARG A 357 -7.97 -29.37 9.77
N PRO A 358 -7.51 -29.24 11.03
CA PRO A 358 -7.28 -30.36 11.92
C PRO A 358 -8.53 -31.22 12.12
N ASP A 359 -9.72 -30.60 12.14
CA ASP A 359 -11.00 -31.32 12.29
C ASP A 359 -11.38 -32.15 11.05
N ALA A 360 -10.74 -31.91 9.91
CA ALA A 360 -10.95 -32.71 8.70
C ALA A 360 -10.10 -33.99 8.69
N VAL A 361 -9.26 -34.18 9.69
CA VAL A 361 -8.41 -35.37 9.84
C VAL A 361 -9.24 -36.48 10.48
N SER A 362 -9.36 -37.63 9.80
CA SER A 362 -10.15 -38.78 10.26
C SER A 362 -9.61 -39.42 11.55
N ALA A 363 -8.32 -39.22 11.84
CA ALA A 363 -7.63 -39.71 13.03
C ALA A 363 -7.21 -38.53 13.92
N PRO A 364 -7.86 -38.30 15.09
CA PRO A 364 -7.62 -37.13 15.93
C PRO A 364 -6.17 -36.94 16.38
N TYR A 365 -5.40 -38.02 16.54
CA TYR A 365 -3.97 -37.92 16.91
C TYR A 365 -3.11 -37.29 15.81
N LEU A 366 -3.52 -37.39 14.54
CA LEU A 366 -2.87 -36.75 13.39
C LEU A 366 -3.32 -35.29 13.21
N ALA A 367 -4.34 -34.81 13.94
CA ALA A 367 -4.79 -33.42 13.83
C ALA A 367 -3.65 -32.42 14.09
N SER A 368 -2.73 -32.76 15.00
CA SER A 368 -1.52 -31.99 15.30
C SER A 368 -0.46 -31.97 14.18
N ASP A 369 -0.58 -32.86 13.20
CA ASP A 369 0.33 -32.91 12.05
C ASP A 369 -0.08 -31.97 10.90
N GLU A 370 -1.29 -31.41 10.92
CA GLU A 370 -1.64 -30.26 10.08
C GLU A 370 -0.75 -29.06 10.48
N PRO A 371 -0.06 -28.37 9.55
CA PRO A 371 -0.32 -28.23 8.11
C PRO A 371 0.44 -29.18 7.16
N ARG A 372 1.07 -30.24 7.69
CA ARG A 372 1.94 -31.13 6.88
C ARG A 372 1.16 -32.20 6.14
N LEU A 373 -0.09 -32.47 6.51
CA LEU A 373 -0.88 -33.56 5.96
C LEU A 373 -1.40 -33.26 4.56
N HIS A 374 -1.49 -34.31 3.74
CA HIS A 374 -2.26 -34.28 2.50
C HIS A 374 -3.70 -34.67 2.82
N LEU A 375 -4.55 -33.66 3.01
CA LEU A 375 -5.96 -33.88 3.35
C LEU A 375 -6.81 -33.87 2.09
N HIS A 376 -7.67 -34.88 1.95
CA HIS A 376 -8.59 -35.05 0.85
C HIS A 376 -9.97 -35.40 1.38
N ARG A 377 -11.02 -34.99 0.66
CA ARG A 377 -12.40 -35.41 0.94
C ARG A 377 -12.96 -36.14 -0.28
N PRO A 378 -13.67 -37.27 -0.09
CA PRO A 378 -14.24 -38.00 -1.22
C PRO A 378 -15.11 -37.12 -2.15
N ALA A 379 -15.91 -36.22 -1.57
CA ALA A 379 -16.77 -35.30 -2.31
C ALA A 379 -16.01 -34.29 -3.20
N TRP A 380 -14.71 -34.10 -2.97
CA TRP A 380 -13.85 -33.15 -3.69
C TRP A 380 -12.76 -33.84 -4.52
N GLY A 381 -12.83 -35.17 -4.62
CA GLY A 381 -11.83 -35.97 -5.32
C GLY A 381 -10.42 -35.71 -4.80
N GLN A 382 -9.54 -35.27 -5.71
CA GLN A 382 -8.12 -35.03 -5.43
C GLN A 382 -7.81 -33.61 -4.94
N ALA A 383 -8.80 -32.72 -4.85
CA ALA A 383 -8.57 -31.37 -4.33
C ALA A 383 -8.14 -31.39 -2.85
N GLN A 384 -7.26 -30.46 -2.47
CA GLN A 384 -6.77 -30.35 -1.10
C GLN A 384 -7.85 -29.80 -0.17
N ALA A 385 -8.00 -30.48 0.97
CA ALA A 385 -8.98 -30.17 1.99
C ALA A 385 -8.39 -29.47 3.22
N GLY A 386 -7.09 -29.17 3.26
CA GLY A 386 -6.40 -28.53 4.38
C GLY A 386 -5.47 -27.40 3.95
N PHE A 387 -4.53 -27.03 4.81
CA PHE A 387 -3.57 -25.92 4.60
C PHE A 387 -2.89 -26.02 3.23
N ARG A 388 -2.57 -27.23 2.78
CA ARG A 388 -1.89 -27.49 1.51
C ARG A 388 -2.72 -27.15 0.26
N VAL A 389 -3.94 -26.61 0.40
CA VAL A 389 -4.70 -25.98 -0.69
C VAL A 389 -3.93 -24.89 -1.43
N TYR A 390 -2.93 -24.27 -0.79
CA TYR A 390 -2.00 -23.37 -1.49
C TYR A 390 -1.31 -24.02 -2.70
N ARG A 391 -1.17 -25.35 -2.73
CA ARG A 391 -0.57 -26.09 -3.84
C ARG A 391 -1.50 -26.12 -5.05
N ASP A 392 -2.79 -26.32 -4.85
CA ASP A 392 -3.79 -26.28 -5.92
C ASP A 392 -3.83 -24.87 -6.53
N TRP A 393 -3.77 -23.83 -5.68
CA TRP A 393 -3.62 -22.44 -6.11
C TRP A 393 -2.36 -22.21 -6.96
N LEU A 394 -1.19 -22.67 -6.47
CA LEU A 394 0.08 -22.56 -7.19
C LEU A 394 0.06 -23.30 -8.53
N THR A 395 -0.57 -24.47 -8.59
CA THR A 395 -0.70 -25.22 -9.84
C THR A 395 -1.52 -24.43 -10.85
N ILE A 396 -2.64 -23.81 -10.44
CA ILE A 396 -3.45 -22.97 -11.34
C ILE A 396 -2.66 -21.75 -11.83
N ILE A 397 -1.96 -21.02 -10.94
CA ILE A 397 -1.15 -19.85 -11.31
C ILE A 397 -0.06 -20.25 -12.32
N ASN A 398 0.70 -21.30 -12.02
CA ASN A 398 1.86 -21.69 -12.82
C ASN A 398 1.50 -22.36 -14.15
N ARG A 399 0.23 -22.73 -14.39
CA ARG A 399 -0.23 -23.15 -15.72
C ARG A 399 -0.35 -21.98 -16.70
N GLN A 400 -0.43 -20.74 -16.22
CA GLN A 400 -0.48 -19.55 -17.07
C GLN A 400 0.94 -19.01 -17.33
N PRO A 401 1.47 -19.07 -18.57
CA PRO A 401 2.85 -18.63 -18.84
C PRO A 401 3.12 -17.18 -18.45
N ALA A 402 2.15 -16.29 -18.63
CA ALA A 402 2.28 -14.86 -18.28
C ALA A 402 2.35 -14.59 -16.77
N LEU A 403 2.03 -15.57 -15.92
CA LEU A 403 1.94 -15.43 -14.46
C LEU A 403 2.85 -16.42 -13.71
N GLN A 404 3.56 -17.28 -14.44
CA GLN A 404 4.39 -18.32 -13.87
C GLN A 404 5.54 -17.73 -13.04
N GLY A 405 5.76 -18.29 -11.85
CA GLY A 405 6.85 -17.87 -10.97
C GLY A 405 6.61 -16.56 -10.20
N LEU A 406 5.45 -15.93 -10.37
CA LEU A 406 5.07 -14.78 -9.56
C LEU A 406 4.97 -15.16 -8.07
N PRO A 407 5.37 -14.27 -7.14
CA PRO A 407 5.37 -14.56 -5.72
C PRO A 407 3.94 -14.72 -5.19
N VAL A 408 3.79 -15.64 -4.23
CA VAL A 408 2.53 -15.85 -3.52
C VAL A 408 2.71 -15.57 -2.02
N TYR A 409 1.68 -14.99 -1.42
CA TYR A 409 1.66 -14.58 -0.01
C TYR A 409 0.45 -15.21 0.66
N ILE A 410 0.66 -16.05 1.67
CA ILE A 410 -0.45 -16.58 2.48
C ILE A 410 -0.86 -15.48 3.46
N THR A 411 -2.00 -14.85 3.20
CA THR A 411 -2.46 -13.67 3.96
C THR A 411 -3.63 -13.97 4.88
N ALA A 412 -4.16 -15.19 4.82
CA ALA A 412 -5.14 -15.70 5.77
C ALA A 412 -4.86 -17.18 6.03
N SER A 413 -4.68 -17.51 7.30
CA SER A 413 -4.66 -18.86 7.86
C SER A 413 -5.36 -18.80 9.21
N ASN A 414 -5.94 -19.91 9.66
CA ASN A 414 -6.31 -20.08 11.05
C ASN A 414 -5.10 -20.53 11.87
N THR A 415 -5.13 -20.17 13.14
CA THR A 415 -4.36 -20.82 14.20
C THR A 415 -5.31 -21.80 14.87
N PHE A 416 -5.08 -23.09 14.71
CA PHE A 416 -5.78 -24.12 15.48
C PHE A 416 -5.00 -24.45 16.74
#